data_AF-A0AAI9ZN31-F1
#
_entry.id   AF-A0AAI9ZN31-F1
#
_cell.length_a   1.000
_cell.length_b   1.000
_cell.length_c   1.000
_cell.angle_alpha   90.00
_cell.angle_beta   90.00
_cell.angle_gamma   90.00
#
_symmetry.space_group_name_H-M   'P 1'
#
loop_
_entity.id
_entity.type
_entity.pdbx_description
1 polymer ?
#
loop_
_entity_poly.entity_id
_entity_poly.type
_entity_poly.pdbx_seq_one_letter_code
_entity_poly.pdbx_strand_id
1 'polypeptide(L)'
;MGYVDVQRKLTSLLDEIDHLRARLPARDLGKPLVAEYAQQSVMIENNPLRLEQVDLASTSSSELAKLVSTTAAGVNVTESATNELQNHIIASQWIAENAAAKAGTAGLCEAEVRDLAVVSVVNTDSEAAYDTWRTGSTTAGGNLVWGSRVPLGEYRNLPISVRSNRLRIFPYPQEVPACMQRFFQWRDLQHRERALQPLILACQMTSYFVLVHPFPDGNGRTSRMVKQDYLARQGYVPVVIRDLKREDYLRMVDGAGEGKPEEFVIAVLEAQLAVLHQASTRLEM
;
A
#
# COMPACT_ATOMS: atom_id res chain seq x y z
N MET A 1 22.38 9.18 -1.13
CA MET A 1 23.19 7.97 -1.42
C MET A 1 22.55 6.68 -0.92
N GLY A 2 21.63 6.69 0.06
CA GLY A 2 21.09 5.48 0.70
C GLY A 2 20.61 4.32 -0.20
N TYR A 3 19.65 4.51 -1.09
CA TYR A 3 19.06 3.39 -1.88
C TYR A 3 20.06 2.72 -2.84
N VAL A 4 20.94 3.50 -3.49
CA VAL A 4 21.98 2.95 -4.39
C VAL A 4 23.02 2.17 -3.58
N ASP A 5 23.38 2.64 -2.39
CA ASP A 5 24.30 1.94 -1.50
C ASP A 5 23.71 0.62 -1.01
N VAL A 6 22.44 0.63 -0.59
CA VAL A 6 21.72 -0.58 -0.18
C VAL A 6 21.62 -1.58 -1.32
N GLN A 7 21.31 -1.13 -2.55
CA GLN A 7 21.30 -2.01 -3.72
C GLN A 7 22.64 -2.71 -3.92
N ARG A 8 23.75 -1.95 -3.88
CA ARG A 8 25.09 -2.52 -4.03
C ARG A 8 25.39 -3.59 -2.97
N LYS A 9 25.01 -3.33 -1.72
CA LYS A 9 25.18 -4.29 -0.62
C LYS A 9 24.35 -5.56 -0.78
N LEU A 10 23.14 -5.45 -1.33
CA LEU A 10 22.17 -6.55 -1.42
C LEU A 10 22.15 -7.24 -2.80
N THR A 11 23.19 -7.02 -3.62
CA THR A 11 23.29 -7.58 -4.99
C THR A 11 23.05 -9.09 -5.02
N SER A 12 23.64 -9.86 -4.10
CA SER A 12 23.48 -11.32 -4.06
C SER A 12 22.02 -11.76 -3.85
N LEU A 13 21.30 -11.05 -2.97
CA LEU A 13 19.89 -11.35 -2.68
C LEU A 13 18.99 -10.98 -3.86
N LEU A 14 19.30 -9.87 -4.54
CA LEU A 14 18.59 -9.44 -5.74
C LEU A 14 18.79 -10.42 -6.90
N ASP A 15 20.03 -10.87 -7.12
CA ASP A 15 20.37 -11.84 -8.16
C ASP A 15 19.65 -13.18 -7.94
N GLU A 16 19.55 -13.63 -6.69
CA GLU A 16 18.81 -14.84 -6.33
C GLU A 16 17.30 -14.72 -6.61
N ILE A 17 16.69 -13.59 -6.22
CA ILE A 17 15.29 -13.30 -6.52
C ILE A 17 15.06 -13.30 -8.04
N ASP A 18 15.93 -12.64 -8.81
CA ASP A 18 15.82 -12.57 -10.26
C ASP A 18 15.98 -13.96 -10.91
N HIS A 19 16.90 -14.78 -10.41
CA HIS A 19 17.09 -16.16 -10.88
C HIS A 19 15.85 -17.03 -10.66
N LEU A 20 15.28 -17.03 -9.45
CA LEU A 20 14.08 -17.81 -9.13
C LEU A 20 12.87 -17.31 -9.92
N ARG A 21 12.68 -16.00 -9.99
CA ARG A 21 11.56 -15.38 -10.70
C ARG A 21 11.57 -15.67 -12.20
N ALA A 22 12.75 -15.78 -12.84
CA ALA A 22 12.84 -16.12 -14.25
C ALA A 22 12.27 -17.52 -14.58
N ARG A 23 12.16 -18.41 -13.58
CA ARG A 23 11.69 -19.80 -13.72
C ARG A 23 10.27 -20.01 -13.23
N LEU A 24 9.69 -19.02 -12.56
CA LEU A 24 8.41 -19.12 -11.85
C LEU A 24 7.36 -18.18 -12.44
N PRO A 25 6.13 -18.64 -12.71
CA PRO A 25 5.08 -17.77 -13.22
C PRO A 25 4.57 -16.83 -12.12
N ALA A 26 5.10 -15.61 -12.06
CA ALA A 26 4.74 -14.61 -11.05
C ALA A 26 3.22 -14.33 -10.97
N ARG A 27 2.51 -14.43 -12.10
CA ARG A 27 1.04 -14.28 -12.15
C ARG A 27 0.32 -15.33 -11.30
N ASP A 28 0.74 -16.58 -11.39
CA ASP A 28 0.06 -17.69 -10.71
C ASP A 28 0.41 -17.73 -9.22
N LEU A 29 1.65 -17.33 -8.88
CA LEU A 29 2.09 -17.17 -7.50
C LEU A 29 1.44 -15.96 -6.81
N GLY A 30 1.11 -14.91 -7.56
CA GLY A 30 0.58 -13.67 -7.00
C GLY A 30 -0.89 -13.73 -6.60
N LYS A 31 -1.73 -14.48 -7.34
CA LYS A 31 -3.18 -14.61 -7.08
C LYS A 31 -3.54 -14.99 -5.63
N PRO A 32 -2.99 -16.06 -5.03
CA PRO A 32 -3.35 -16.45 -3.67
C PRO A 32 -2.94 -15.41 -2.61
N LEU A 33 -1.95 -14.57 -2.91
CA LEU A 33 -1.43 -13.55 -1.98
C LEU A 33 -2.23 -12.25 -1.98
N VAL A 34 -3.15 -12.05 -2.93
CA VAL A 34 -3.93 -10.80 -3.08
C VAL A 34 -4.70 -10.45 -1.80
N ALA A 35 -5.41 -11.44 -1.25
CA ALA A 35 -6.23 -11.25 -0.07
C ALA A 35 -5.40 -11.11 1.21
N GLU A 36 -4.34 -11.90 1.36
CA GLU A 36 -3.40 -11.79 2.48
C GLU A 36 -2.70 -10.42 2.48
N TYR A 37 -2.29 -9.94 1.31
CA TYR A 37 -1.73 -8.60 1.14
C TYR A 37 -2.72 -7.50 1.54
N ALA A 38 -3.97 -7.60 1.08
CA ALA A 38 -5.02 -6.65 1.43
C ALA A 38 -5.28 -6.63 2.94
N GLN A 39 -5.36 -7.80 3.57
CA GLN A 39 -5.48 -7.94 5.02
C GLN A 39 -4.32 -7.28 5.76
N GLN A 40 -3.07 -7.62 5.41
CA GLN A 40 -1.89 -7.01 6.04
C GLN A 40 -1.91 -5.48 5.87
N SER A 41 -2.30 -4.99 4.70
CA SER A 41 -2.41 -3.56 4.41
C SER A 41 -3.40 -2.84 5.34
N VAL A 42 -4.59 -3.40 5.58
CA VAL A 42 -5.56 -2.76 6.50
C VAL A 42 -5.19 -2.96 7.97
N MET A 43 -4.54 -4.07 8.34
CA MET A 43 -4.03 -4.29 9.70
C MET A 43 -2.98 -3.24 10.11
N ILE A 44 -2.15 -2.77 9.17
CA ILE A 44 -1.21 -1.66 9.41
C ILE A 44 -1.95 -0.36 9.77
N GLU A 45 -3.24 -0.22 9.40
CA GLU A 45 -4.09 0.91 9.78
C GLU A 45 -4.96 0.62 11.02
N ASN A 46 -4.63 -0.43 11.80
CA ASN A 46 -5.38 -0.92 12.97
C ASN A 46 -6.72 -1.59 12.67
N ASN A 47 -6.94 -2.08 11.45
CA ASN A 47 -8.08 -2.94 11.19
C ASN A 47 -7.91 -4.27 11.96
N PRO A 48 -8.88 -4.70 12.78
CA PRO A 48 -8.74 -5.87 13.64
C PRO A 48 -8.99 -7.20 12.93
N LEU A 49 -9.49 -7.17 11.69
CA LEU A 49 -9.90 -8.37 10.97
C LEU A 49 -8.71 -9.24 10.57
N ARG A 50 -8.91 -10.55 10.68
CA ARG A 50 -8.00 -11.57 10.17
C ARG A 50 -8.77 -12.54 9.30
N LEU A 51 -8.31 -12.78 8.08
CA LEU A 51 -8.83 -13.87 7.27
C LEU A 51 -8.31 -15.17 7.91
N GLU A 52 -9.22 -16.10 8.20
CA GLU A 52 -8.80 -17.49 8.42
C GLU A 52 -8.23 -18.04 7.11
N GLN A 53 -7.37 -19.06 7.19
CA GLN A 53 -6.79 -19.76 6.04
C GLN A 53 -7.88 -20.39 5.18
N VAL A 54 -8.54 -19.59 4.37
CA VAL A 54 -9.53 -20.03 3.40
C VAL A 54 -8.90 -19.88 2.03
N ASP A 55 -9.08 -20.90 1.19
CA ASP A 55 -8.52 -20.96 -0.16
C ASP A 55 -9.20 -19.92 -1.07
N LEU A 56 -8.75 -18.68 -0.90
CA LEU A 56 -9.24 -17.45 -1.51
C LEU A 56 -9.04 -17.41 -3.04
N ALA A 57 -8.31 -18.38 -3.60
CA ALA A 57 -8.06 -18.48 -5.03
C ALA A 57 -9.33 -18.80 -5.86
N SER A 58 -10.41 -19.26 -5.20
CA SER A 58 -11.66 -19.70 -5.84
C SER A 58 -12.89 -18.89 -5.46
N THR A 59 -12.75 -17.94 -4.54
CA THR A 59 -13.87 -17.29 -3.87
C THR A 59 -14.35 -16.05 -4.63
N SER A 60 -15.63 -16.03 -4.99
CA SER A 60 -16.26 -14.85 -5.62
C SER A 60 -16.35 -13.67 -4.64
N SER A 61 -16.48 -12.43 -5.16
CA SER A 61 -16.60 -11.21 -4.33
C SER A 61 -17.75 -11.28 -3.31
N SER A 62 -18.81 -12.05 -3.60
CA SER A 62 -19.97 -12.23 -2.71
C SER A 62 -19.74 -13.29 -1.62
N GLU A 63 -18.88 -14.28 -1.85
CA GLU A 63 -18.47 -15.26 -0.85
C GLU A 63 -17.40 -14.70 0.08
N LEU A 64 -16.52 -13.83 -0.43
CA LEU A 64 -15.58 -13.02 0.36
C LEU A 64 -16.31 -12.18 1.41
N ALA A 65 -17.42 -11.53 1.03
CA ALA A 65 -18.25 -10.76 1.96
C ALA A 65 -18.83 -11.62 3.10
N LYS A 66 -19.19 -12.88 2.80
CA LYS A 66 -19.67 -13.84 3.81
C LYS A 66 -18.54 -14.34 4.72
N LEU A 67 -17.35 -14.57 4.18
CA LEU A 67 -16.17 -15.01 4.92
C LEU A 67 -15.65 -13.99 5.95
N VAL A 68 -15.69 -12.70 5.58
CA VAL A 68 -15.36 -11.62 6.51
C VAL A 68 -16.40 -11.55 7.65
N SER A 69 -17.67 -11.90 7.39
CA SER A 69 -18.71 -11.92 8.42
C SER A 69 -18.59 -13.09 9.42
N THR A 70 -18.07 -14.25 9.01
CA THR A 70 -17.90 -15.43 9.88
C THR A 70 -16.66 -15.36 10.78
N THR A 71 -15.59 -14.72 10.32
CA THR A 71 -14.35 -14.51 11.10
C THR A 71 -14.48 -13.47 12.22
N ALA A 72 -15.60 -12.74 12.26
CA ALA A 72 -15.93 -11.74 13.27
C ALA A 72 -16.52 -12.33 14.58
N ALA A 73 -16.67 -13.65 14.70
CA ALA A 73 -17.25 -14.27 15.88
C ALA A 73 -16.38 -14.02 17.15
N GLY A 74 -16.77 -13.04 17.96
CA GLY A 74 -16.12 -12.69 19.24
C GLY A 74 -15.27 -11.41 19.24
N VAL A 75 -15.11 -10.75 18.09
CA VAL A 75 -14.49 -9.42 17.98
C VAL A 75 -15.60 -8.42 17.66
N ASN A 76 -15.62 -7.25 18.32
CA ASN A 76 -16.58 -6.18 18.00
C ASN A 76 -16.18 -5.52 16.67
N VAL A 77 -16.42 -6.21 15.55
CA VAL A 77 -16.07 -5.77 14.20
C VAL A 77 -17.07 -4.73 13.74
N THR A 78 -16.59 -3.56 13.35
CA THR A 78 -17.43 -2.50 12.77
C THR A 78 -17.69 -2.77 11.29
N GLU A 79 -18.82 -2.27 10.78
CA GLU A 79 -19.13 -2.27 9.35
C GLU A 79 -18.03 -1.57 8.55
N SER A 80 -17.53 -0.44 9.08
CA SER A 80 -16.36 0.28 8.55
C SER A 80 -15.13 -0.61 8.39
N ALA A 81 -14.73 -1.37 9.41
CA ALA A 81 -13.57 -2.28 9.31
C ALA A 81 -13.78 -3.38 8.25
N THR A 82 -15.00 -3.90 8.12
CA THR A 82 -15.36 -4.86 7.07
C THR A 82 -15.20 -4.24 5.68
N ASN A 83 -15.74 -3.04 5.50
CA ASN A 83 -15.70 -2.32 4.22
C ASN A 83 -14.27 -1.97 3.83
N GLU A 84 -13.41 -1.56 4.77
CA GLU A 84 -12.00 -1.30 4.50
C GLU A 84 -11.28 -2.52 3.92
N LEU A 85 -11.48 -3.69 4.52
CA LEU A 85 -10.87 -4.94 4.06
C LEU A 85 -11.42 -5.34 2.68
N GLN A 86 -12.74 -5.30 2.51
CA GLN A 86 -13.39 -5.63 1.23
C GLN A 86 -12.91 -4.71 0.10
N ASN A 87 -12.91 -3.40 0.34
CA ASN A 87 -12.44 -2.41 -0.62
C ASN A 87 -10.99 -2.67 -1.03
N HIS A 88 -10.12 -2.99 -0.07
CA HIS A 88 -8.73 -3.27 -0.37
C HIS A 88 -8.56 -4.60 -1.14
N ILE A 89 -9.34 -5.64 -0.84
CA ILE A 89 -9.32 -6.89 -1.62
C ILE A 89 -9.72 -6.61 -3.07
N ILE A 90 -10.82 -5.88 -3.28
CA ILE A 90 -11.30 -5.49 -4.62
C ILE A 90 -10.22 -4.72 -5.37
N ALA A 91 -9.61 -3.71 -4.72
CA ALA A 91 -8.54 -2.92 -5.33
C ALA A 91 -7.30 -3.77 -5.67
N SER A 92 -6.84 -4.63 -4.75
CA SER A 92 -5.70 -5.51 -4.98
C SER A 92 -5.95 -6.49 -6.13
N GLN A 93 -7.18 -6.98 -6.27
CA GLN A 93 -7.57 -7.89 -7.34
C GLN A 93 -7.62 -7.18 -8.70
N TRP A 94 -8.23 -5.99 -8.75
CA TRP A 94 -8.20 -5.13 -9.93
C TRP A 94 -6.77 -4.79 -10.35
N ILE A 95 -5.88 -4.47 -9.40
CA ILE A 95 -4.45 -4.23 -9.67
C ILE A 95 -3.81 -5.46 -10.31
N ALA A 96 -4.00 -6.65 -9.74
CA ALA A 96 -3.41 -7.88 -10.24
C ALA A 96 -3.87 -8.22 -11.67
N GLU A 97 -5.14 -7.96 -11.99
CA GLU A 97 -5.72 -8.18 -13.32
C GLU A 97 -5.25 -7.14 -14.35
N ASN A 98 -5.27 -5.86 -13.98
CA ASN A 98 -4.94 -4.75 -14.87
C ASN A 98 -3.42 -4.63 -15.13
N ALA A 99 -2.59 -4.97 -14.14
CA ALA A 99 -1.13 -4.91 -14.26
C ALA A 99 -0.60 -5.81 -15.39
N ALA A 100 -1.24 -6.97 -15.62
CA ALA A 100 -0.84 -7.89 -16.68
C ALA A 100 -0.96 -7.27 -18.09
N ALA A 101 -2.00 -6.46 -18.32
CA ALA A 101 -2.19 -5.74 -19.58
C ALA A 101 -1.23 -4.55 -19.75
N LYS A 102 -0.62 -4.07 -18.67
CA LYS A 102 0.27 -2.90 -18.62
C LYS A 102 1.69 -3.28 -18.15
N ALA A 103 2.12 -4.52 -18.42
CA ALA A 103 3.41 -5.04 -17.99
C ALA A 103 4.57 -4.14 -18.48
N GLY A 104 5.57 -3.95 -17.61
CA GLY A 104 6.76 -3.14 -17.88
C GLY A 104 6.55 -1.63 -17.91
N THR A 105 5.37 -1.12 -17.55
CA THR A 105 5.11 0.34 -17.43
C THR A 105 5.44 0.87 -16.03
N ALA A 106 5.57 2.20 -15.90
CA ALA A 106 5.98 2.86 -14.66
C ALA A 106 4.95 2.86 -13.52
N GLY A 107 3.73 2.37 -13.76
CA GLY A 107 2.65 2.28 -12.76
C GLY A 107 1.41 3.09 -13.12
N LEU A 108 0.50 3.25 -12.15
CA LEU A 108 -0.74 4.02 -12.27
C LEU A 108 -0.49 5.51 -12.61
N CYS A 109 -1.38 6.13 -13.39
CA CYS A 109 -1.41 7.58 -13.53
C CYS A 109 -2.06 8.26 -12.32
N GLU A 110 -1.98 9.59 -12.24
CA GLU A 110 -2.56 10.35 -11.12
C GLU A 110 -4.06 10.10 -10.94
N ALA A 111 -4.83 10.06 -12.03
CA ALA A 111 -6.26 9.77 -11.97
C ALA A 111 -6.56 8.39 -11.37
N GLU A 112 -5.85 7.35 -11.83
CA GLU A 112 -6.00 5.98 -11.30
C GLU A 112 -5.63 5.91 -9.80
N VAL A 113 -4.61 6.65 -9.35
CA VAL A 113 -4.25 6.73 -7.92
C VAL A 113 -5.35 7.40 -7.10
N ARG A 114 -5.98 8.44 -7.65
CA ARG A 114 -7.10 9.12 -7.01
C ARG A 114 -8.34 8.22 -6.92
N ASP A 115 -8.63 7.43 -7.96
CA ASP A 115 -9.70 6.44 -7.93
C ASP A 115 -9.47 5.37 -6.85
N LEU A 116 -8.23 4.86 -6.73
CA LEU A 116 -7.88 3.92 -5.65
C LEU A 116 -7.96 4.57 -4.26
N ALA A 117 -7.68 5.88 -4.14
CA ALA A 117 -7.87 6.60 -2.90
C ALA A 117 -9.35 6.65 -2.51
N VAL A 118 -10.27 6.86 -3.47
CA VAL A 118 -11.73 6.77 -3.24
C VAL A 118 -12.09 5.37 -2.74
N VAL A 119 -11.68 4.33 -3.46
CA VAL A 119 -11.98 2.94 -3.08
C VAL A 119 -11.49 2.65 -1.67
N SER A 120 -10.32 3.17 -1.28
CA SER A 120 -9.74 2.91 0.04
C SER A 120 -10.55 3.46 1.22
N VAL A 121 -11.45 4.42 1.00
CA VAL A 121 -12.20 5.11 2.07
C VAL A 121 -13.72 5.02 1.93
N VAL A 122 -14.25 4.60 0.78
CA VAL A 122 -15.70 4.60 0.55
C VAL A 122 -16.43 3.65 1.50
N ASN A 123 -17.52 4.12 2.10
CA ASN A 123 -18.30 3.41 3.12
C ASN A 123 -17.51 3.02 4.38
N THR A 124 -16.46 3.78 4.73
CA THR A 124 -15.69 3.58 5.97
C THR A 124 -15.69 4.84 6.82
N ASP A 125 -15.25 4.74 8.07
CA ASP A 125 -15.11 5.89 8.97
C ASP A 125 -14.11 6.93 8.42
N SER A 126 -13.26 6.55 7.48
CA SER A 126 -12.31 7.45 6.79
C SER A 126 -13.00 8.55 5.99
N GLU A 127 -14.25 8.38 5.56
CA GLU A 127 -15.00 9.45 4.87
C GLU A 127 -15.18 10.69 5.75
N ALA A 128 -15.19 10.53 7.08
CA ALA A 128 -15.30 11.64 8.01
C ALA A 128 -14.14 12.64 7.89
N ALA A 129 -12.95 12.18 7.45
CA ALA A 129 -11.82 13.06 7.20
C ALA A 129 -12.00 13.97 5.97
N TYR A 130 -12.83 13.55 5.01
CA TYR A 130 -13.19 14.32 3.81
C TYR A 130 -14.35 15.27 4.07
N ASP A 131 -15.21 14.93 5.03
CA ASP A 131 -16.30 15.75 5.49
C ASP A 131 -15.84 16.67 6.63
N THR A 132 -14.90 17.58 6.35
CA THR A 132 -14.36 18.57 7.31
C THR A 132 -15.44 19.51 7.87
N TRP A 133 -16.63 19.49 7.28
CA TRP A 133 -17.85 20.15 7.78
C TRP A 133 -18.51 19.41 8.96
N ARG A 134 -18.30 18.09 9.08
CA ARG A 134 -19.12 17.20 9.90
C ARG A 134 -18.52 16.82 11.26
N THR A 135 -17.27 17.16 11.56
CA THR A 135 -16.71 16.92 12.91
C THR A 135 -17.13 18.01 13.90
N GLY A 136 -18.43 18.08 14.18
CA GLY A 136 -18.96 18.56 15.44
C GLY A 136 -18.83 17.46 16.49
N SER A 137 -17.65 17.28 17.06
CA SER A 137 -17.53 16.65 18.39
C SER A 137 -18.05 17.67 19.39
N THR A 138 -19.28 17.49 19.85
CA THR A 138 -19.87 18.24 20.97
C THR A 138 -19.15 17.89 22.27
N THR A 139 -18.05 18.58 22.55
CA THR A 139 -17.52 18.73 23.91
C THR A 139 -17.30 20.21 24.12
N ALA A 140 -17.93 20.73 25.17
CA ALA A 140 -18.10 22.14 25.50
C ALA A 140 -16.87 23.02 25.20
N GLY A 141 -17.00 23.90 24.20
CA GLY A 141 -16.00 24.93 23.88
C GLY A 141 -15.92 25.28 22.40
N GLY A 142 -16.90 26.01 21.88
CA GLY A 142 -16.80 26.78 20.63
C GLY A 142 -16.57 25.98 19.34
N ASN A 143 -17.64 25.72 18.59
CA ASN A 143 -17.55 25.15 17.24
C ASN A 143 -16.85 26.13 16.28
N LEU A 144 -15.57 25.91 15.99
CA LEU A 144 -14.96 26.45 14.78
C LEU A 144 -14.96 25.37 13.70
N VAL A 145 -15.83 25.57 12.72
CA VAL A 145 -15.82 24.85 11.44
C VAL A 145 -14.68 25.43 10.61
N TRP A 146 -13.63 24.63 10.36
CA TRP A 146 -12.54 25.02 9.48
C TRP A 146 -12.50 24.10 8.25
N GLY A 147 -12.63 24.69 7.06
CA GLY A 147 -12.44 24.02 5.77
C GLY A 147 -13.73 23.58 5.07
N SER A 148 -13.68 23.51 3.74
CA SER A 148 -14.76 23.00 2.90
C SER A 148 -14.65 21.49 2.72
N ARG A 149 -15.79 20.81 2.58
CA ARG A 149 -15.84 19.39 2.21
C ARG A 149 -14.92 19.11 1.01
N VAL A 150 -14.09 18.09 1.14
CA VAL A 150 -13.21 17.61 0.07
C VAL A 150 -13.93 16.45 -0.63
N PRO A 151 -14.15 16.50 -1.96
CA PRO A 151 -14.66 15.34 -2.68
C PRO A 151 -13.74 14.12 -2.51
N LEU A 152 -14.29 12.91 -2.48
CA LEU A 152 -13.46 11.70 -2.34
C LEU A 152 -12.46 11.63 -3.50
N GLY A 153 -11.22 11.26 -3.17
CA GLY A 153 -10.12 11.18 -4.14
C GLY A 153 -9.53 12.54 -4.53
N GLU A 154 -10.06 13.67 -4.08
CA GLU A 154 -9.37 14.97 -4.18
C GLU A 154 -8.29 15.10 -3.10
N TYR A 155 -7.27 15.92 -3.39
CA TYR A 155 -6.23 16.23 -2.43
C TYR A 155 -6.75 17.04 -1.26
N ARG A 156 -6.08 16.88 -0.10
CA ARG A 156 -6.44 17.60 1.12
C ARG A 156 -6.32 19.11 0.92
N ASN A 157 -7.28 19.85 1.45
CA ASN A 157 -7.28 21.31 1.48
C ASN A 157 -6.85 21.89 2.84
N LEU A 158 -6.54 21.03 3.81
CA LEU A 158 -6.08 21.40 5.16
C LEU A 158 -4.73 20.75 5.49
N PRO A 159 -3.93 21.36 6.38
CA PRO A 159 -2.74 20.73 6.94
C PRO A 159 -3.07 19.39 7.60
N ILE A 160 -2.11 18.46 7.61
CA ILE A 160 -2.28 17.13 8.20
C ILE A 160 -1.16 16.85 9.20
N SER A 161 -1.46 16.01 10.17
CA SER A 161 -0.47 15.40 11.06
C SER A 161 -0.74 13.90 11.16
N VAL A 162 0.31 13.11 11.34
CA VAL A 162 0.19 11.67 11.50
C VAL A 162 0.51 11.28 12.94
N ARG A 163 -0.18 10.26 13.46
CA ARG A 163 0.03 9.80 14.84
C ARG A 163 1.41 9.16 15.04
N SER A 164 1.93 8.52 14.00
CA SER A 164 3.23 7.81 14.03
C SER A 164 4.41 8.75 14.24
N ASN A 165 4.34 9.97 13.71
CA ASN A 165 5.37 10.99 13.84
C ASN A 165 4.71 12.38 13.87
N ARG A 166 4.32 12.84 15.07
CA ARG A 166 3.63 14.13 15.27
C ARG A 166 4.48 15.36 14.94
N LEU A 167 5.80 15.19 14.87
CA LEU A 167 6.74 16.27 14.56
C LEU A 167 7.04 16.37 13.06
N ARG A 168 6.56 15.41 12.24
CA ARG A 168 6.71 15.49 10.80
C ARG A 168 5.89 16.65 10.24
N ILE A 169 6.56 17.50 9.48
CA ILE A 169 5.96 18.58 8.70
C ILE A 169 5.73 18.05 7.29
N PHE A 170 4.47 18.09 6.84
CA PHE A 170 4.07 17.77 5.47
C PHE A 170 3.99 19.03 4.62
N PRO A 171 4.04 18.93 3.27
CA PRO A 171 3.80 20.07 2.39
C PRO A 171 2.48 20.76 2.71
N TYR A 172 2.40 22.07 2.50
CA TYR A 172 1.14 22.79 2.64
C TYR A 172 0.13 22.29 1.59
N PRO A 173 -1.18 22.34 1.87
CA PRO A 173 -2.22 21.87 0.93
C PRO A 173 -2.08 22.42 -0.50
N GLN A 174 -1.68 23.68 -0.62
CA GLN A 174 -1.48 24.37 -1.90
C GLN A 174 -0.31 23.80 -2.71
N GLU A 175 0.65 23.15 -2.04
CA GLU A 175 1.83 22.54 -2.65
C GLU A 175 1.58 21.09 -3.07
N VAL A 176 0.57 20.42 -2.48
CA VAL A 176 0.29 18.99 -2.70
C VAL A 176 0.14 18.64 -4.18
N PRO A 177 -0.62 19.39 -5.02
CA PRO A 177 -0.73 19.08 -6.45
C PRO A 177 0.63 19.07 -7.16
N ALA A 178 1.47 20.09 -6.91
CA ALA A 178 2.80 20.18 -7.51
C ALA A 178 3.76 19.08 -6.98
N CYS A 179 3.65 18.73 -5.69
CA CYS A 179 4.41 17.63 -5.09
C CYS A 179 4.02 16.27 -5.69
N MET A 180 2.73 16.03 -5.94
CA MET A 180 2.25 14.81 -6.58
C MET A 180 2.64 14.73 -8.06
N GLN A 181 2.52 15.84 -8.79
CA GLN A 181 3.04 15.92 -10.16
C GLN A 181 4.55 15.57 -10.20
N ARG A 182 5.34 16.12 -9.27
CA ARG A 182 6.77 15.81 -9.15
C ARG A 182 7.01 14.33 -8.81
N PHE A 183 6.21 13.74 -7.93
CA PHE A 183 6.28 12.32 -7.60
C PHE A 183 6.13 11.43 -8.84
N PHE A 184 5.10 11.67 -9.67
CA PHE A 184 4.87 10.87 -10.88
C PHE A 184 5.99 11.07 -11.91
N GLN A 185 6.41 12.31 -12.16
CA GLN A 185 7.52 12.61 -13.08
C GLN A 185 8.83 11.95 -12.61
N TRP A 186 9.13 12.03 -11.32
CA TRP A 186 10.31 11.40 -10.72
C TRP A 186 10.24 9.88 -10.86
N ARG A 187 9.12 9.25 -10.53
CA ARG A 187 8.93 7.81 -10.66
C ARG A 187 9.16 7.35 -12.09
N ASP A 188 8.52 8.01 -13.06
CA ASP A 188 8.60 7.64 -14.47
C ASP A 188 10.03 7.80 -15.01
N LEU A 189 10.74 8.84 -14.57
CA LEU A 189 12.16 9.03 -14.86
C LEU A 189 13.00 7.89 -14.30
N GLN A 190 12.88 7.58 -13.00
CA GLN A 190 13.66 6.54 -12.34
C GLN A 190 13.39 5.14 -12.92
N HIS A 191 12.12 4.84 -13.24
CA HIS A 191 11.72 3.61 -13.90
C HIS A 191 12.38 3.48 -15.28
N ARG A 192 12.41 4.56 -16.08
CA ARG A 192 13.05 4.58 -17.40
C ARG A 192 14.57 4.46 -17.32
N GLU A 193 15.19 5.11 -16.36
CA GLU A 193 16.65 5.08 -16.16
C GLU A 193 17.12 3.70 -15.68
N ARG A 194 16.27 2.93 -14.99
CA ARG A 194 16.58 1.59 -14.46
C ARG A 194 17.83 1.55 -13.59
N ALA A 195 18.16 2.68 -12.94
CA ALA A 195 19.30 2.77 -12.03
C ALA A 195 19.08 1.95 -10.74
N LEU A 196 17.82 1.83 -10.32
CA LEU A 196 17.42 0.99 -9.19
C LEU A 196 16.62 -0.22 -9.67
N GLN A 197 16.87 -1.36 -9.02
CA GLN A 197 16.07 -2.57 -9.11
C GLN A 197 14.62 -2.27 -8.69
N PRO A 198 13.60 -2.82 -9.38
CA PRO A 198 12.21 -2.43 -9.13
C PRO A 198 11.74 -2.62 -7.69
N LEU A 199 12.19 -3.66 -6.98
CA LEU A 199 11.85 -3.86 -5.57
C LEU A 199 12.33 -2.70 -4.68
N ILE A 200 13.51 -2.16 -4.98
CA ILE A 200 14.11 -1.04 -4.25
C ILE A 200 13.41 0.27 -4.63
N LEU A 201 13.16 0.48 -5.93
CA LEU A 201 12.40 1.65 -6.39
C LEU A 201 10.98 1.67 -5.81
N ALA A 202 10.30 0.53 -5.67
CA ALA A 202 8.99 0.45 -5.04
C ALA A 202 9.02 0.87 -3.55
N CYS A 203 10.09 0.53 -2.83
CA CYS A 203 10.30 0.99 -1.46
C CYS A 203 10.45 2.52 -1.42
N GLN A 204 11.24 3.08 -2.34
CA GLN A 204 11.44 4.53 -2.44
C GLN A 204 10.16 5.27 -2.82
N MET A 205 9.38 4.72 -3.76
CA MET A 205 8.06 5.26 -4.13
C MET A 205 7.11 5.30 -2.94
N THR A 206 7.10 4.23 -2.12
CA THR A 206 6.28 4.16 -0.91
C THR A 206 6.63 5.32 0.02
N SER A 207 7.91 5.43 0.42
CA SER A 207 8.36 6.51 1.31
C SER A 207 8.10 7.90 0.74
N TYR A 208 8.37 8.13 -0.56
CA TYR A 208 8.07 9.42 -1.21
C TYR A 208 6.58 9.74 -1.07
N PHE A 209 5.69 8.83 -1.48
CA PHE A 209 4.25 9.07 -1.44
C PHE A 209 3.77 9.44 -0.03
N VAL A 210 4.21 8.70 1.00
CA VAL A 210 3.79 8.98 2.39
C VAL A 210 4.35 10.30 2.92
N LEU A 211 5.50 10.78 2.40
CA LEU A 211 6.06 12.10 2.72
C LEU A 211 5.27 13.26 2.14
N VAL A 212 4.58 13.06 1.00
CA VAL A 212 3.66 14.08 0.44
C VAL A 212 2.32 14.05 1.20
N HIS A 213 1.84 12.84 1.50
CA HIS A 213 0.58 12.60 2.23
C HIS A 213 -0.62 13.35 1.60
N PRO A 214 -0.96 13.05 0.34
CA PRO A 214 -1.79 13.92 -0.49
C PRO A 214 -3.29 13.96 -0.12
N PHE A 215 -3.81 12.93 0.53
CA PHE A 215 -5.24 12.78 0.81
C PHE A 215 -5.60 13.12 2.26
N PRO A 216 -6.85 13.49 2.57
CA PRO A 216 -7.32 13.65 3.96
C PRO A 216 -7.18 12.38 4.80
N ASP A 217 -7.49 11.22 4.23
CA ASP A 217 -7.26 9.89 4.82
C ASP A 217 -7.08 8.84 3.71
N GLY A 218 -6.60 7.64 4.06
CA GLY A 218 -6.34 6.53 3.14
C GLY A 218 -4.89 6.44 2.64
N ASN A 219 -4.05 7.43 2.95
CA ASN A 219 -2.70 7.56 2.39
C ASN A 219 -1.82 6.30 2.52
N GLY A 220 -1.83 5.63 3.66
CA GLY A 220 -1.06 4.40 3.87
C GLY A 220 -1.52 3.26 2.94
N ARG A 221 -2.84 3.04 2.86
CA ARG A 221 -3.47 2.04 1.98
C ARG A 221 -3.18 2.36 0.52
N THR A 222 -3.41 3.61 0.10
CA THR A 222 -3.14 4.05 -1.28
C THR A 222 -1.67 3.90 -1.63
N SER A 223 -0.74 4.26 -0.75
CA SER A 223 0.69 4.08 -0.98
C SER A 223 1.07 2.62 -1.20
N ARG A 224 0.46 1.70 -0.43
CA ARG A 224 0.68 0.26 -0.56
C ARG A 224 0.10 -0.27 -1.87
N MET A 225 -1.10 0.15 -2.25
CA MET A 225 -1.68 -0.17 -3.56
C MET A 225 -0.82 0.34 -4.73
N VAL A 226 -0.29 1.56 -4.66
CA VAL A 226 0.64 2.11 -5.67
C VAL A 226 1.93 1.27 -5.76
N LYS A 227 2.48 0.86 -4.62
CA LYS A 227 3.63 -0.06 -4.56
C LYS A 227 3.30 -1.40 -5.22
N GLN A 228 2.15 -1.97 -4.89
CA GLN A 228 1.71 -3.26 -5.40
C GLN A 228 1.51 -3.23 -6.91
N ASP A 229 0.87 -2.19 -7.45
CA ASP A 229 0.69 -2.02 -8.90
C ASP A 229 2.03 -1.95 -9.63
N TYR A 230 2.96 -1.14 -9.14
CA TYR A 230 4.28 -1.03 -9.75
C TYR A 230 4.99 -2.39 -9.80
N LEU A 231 5.00 -3.11 -8.67
CA LEU A 231 5.61 -4.43 -8.56
C LEU A 231 4.95 -5.47 -9.47
N ALA A 232 3.60 -5.50 -9.51
CA ALA A 232 2.86 -6.41 -10.37
C ALA A 232 3.18 -6.18 -11.85
N ARG A 233 3.29 -4.92 -12.29
CA ARG A 233 3.69 -4.57 -13.66
C ARG A 233 5.13 -4.96 -13.97
N GLN A 234 6.00 -5.00 -12.96
CA GLN A 234 7.38 -5.47 -13.10
C GLN A 234 7.52 -6.99 -12.94
N GLY A 235 6.42 -7.73 -12.80
CA GLY A 235 6.43 -9.19 -12.67
C GLY A 235 6.81 -9.71 -11.29
N TYR A 236 6.63 -8.92 -10.22
CA TYR A 236 6.79 -9.38 -8.85
C TYR A 236 5.43 -9.71 -8.22
N VAL A 237 5.45 -10.60 -7.22
CA VAL A 237 4.25 -11.00 -6.47
C VAL A 237 3.92 -9.97 -5.37
N PRO A 238 2.69 -9.93 -4.83
CA PRO A 238 2.39 -9.10 -3.66
C PRO A 238 3.35 -9.36 -2.50
N VAL A 239 3.82 -8.30 -1.85
CA VAL A 239 4.80 -8.38 -0.76
C VAL A 239 4.06 -8.48 0.57
N VAL A 240 3.99 -9.68 1.13
CA VAL A 240 3.44 -9.95 2.47
C VAL A 240 4.58 -10.26 3.43
N ILE A 241 4.80 -9.39 4.43
CA ILE A 241 5.89 -9.57 5.40
C ILE A 241 5.37 -10.42 6.57
N ARG A 242 5.99 -11.57 6.82
CA ARG A 242 5.57 -12.47 7.91
C ARG A 242 5.82 -11.83 9.27
N ASP A 243 4.92 -12.08 10.22
CA ASP A 243 4.99 -11.61 11.60
C ASP A 243 5.17 -10.08 11.74
N LEU A 244 4.73 -9.33 10.73
CA LEU A 244 4.84 -7.88 10.68
C LEU A 244 3.98 -7.21 11.76
N LYS A 245 4.63 -6.44 12.62
CA LYS A 245 3.93 -5.50 13.51
C LYS A 245 3.77 -4.15 12.84
N ARG A 246 2.68 -3.46 13.17
CA ARG A 246 2.37 -2.13 12.63
C ARG A 246 3.50 -1.14 12.90
N GLU A 247 4.02 -1.11 14.12
CA GLU A 247 5.07 -0.19 14.55
C GLU A 247 6.36 -0.39 13.75
N ASP A 248 6.70 -1.65 13.44
CA ASP A 248 7.86 -1.98 12.61
C ASP A 248 7.68 -1.49 11.19
N TYR A 249 6.50 -1.68 10.60
CA TYR A 249 6.21 -1.15 9.26
C TYR A 249 6.33 0.38 9.21
N LEU A 250 5.73 1.06 10.18
CA LEU A 250 5.77 2.52 10.25
C LEU A 250 7.20 3.02 10.40
N ARG A 251 7.99 2.40 11.27
CA ARG A 251 9.41 2.71 11.49
C ARG A 251 10.26 2.49 10.23
N MET A 252 10.05 1.38 9.52
CA MET A 252 10.74 1.07 8.28
C MET A 252 10.47 2.11 7.19
N VAL A 253 9.20 2.48 6.98
CA VAL A 253 8.81 3.50 5.99
C VAL A 253 9.33 4.88 6.37
N ASP A 254 9.26 5.22 7.67
CA ASP A 254 9.74 6.49 8.21
C ASP A 254 11.26 6.64 8.04
N GLY A 255 12.03 5.64 8.48
CA GLY A 255 13.48 5.62 8.33
C GLY A 255 13.92 5.65 6.87
N ALA A 256 13.20 4.96 5.98
CA ALA A 256 13.43 5.03 4.55
C ALA A 256 13.22 6.45 3.99
N GLY A 257 12.19 7.17 4.47
CA GLY A 257 11.97 8.58 4.15
C GLY A 257 13.06 9.53 4.66
N GLU A 258 13.77 9.13 5.72
CA GLU A 258 14.92 9.85 6.29
C GLU A 258 16.27 9.43 5.67
N GLY A 259 16.24 8.61 4.61
CA GLY A 259 17.45 8.17 3.91
C GLY A 259 18.12 6.93 4.51
N LYS A 260 17.45 6.21 5.41
CA LYS A 260 17.87 4.92 5.98
C LYS A 260 16.96 3.77 5.51
N PRO A 261 16.97 3.40 4.22
CA PRO A 261 15.99 2.46 3.67
C PRO A 261 16.33 0.98 3.87
N GLU A 262 17.50 0.67 4.42
CA GLU A 262 18.08 -0.68 4.47
C GLU A 262 17.12 -1.71 5.05
N GLU A 263 16.52 -1.42 6.20
CA GLU A 263 15.59 -2.34 6.85
C GLU A 263 14.30 -2.55 6.04
N PHE A 264 13.72 -1.49 5.48
CA PHE A 264 12.52 -1.62 4.67
C PHE A 264 12.78 -2.44 3.40
N VAL A 265 13.92 -2.19 2.76
CA VAL A 265 14.35 -2.94 1.57
C VAL A 265 14.56 -4.41 1.92
N ILE A 266 15.30 -4.73 2.99
CA ILE A 266 15.53 -6.11 3.42
C ILE A 266 14.21 -6.83 3.66
N ALA A 267 13.29 -6.25 4.42
CA ALA A 267 12.00 -6.87 4.70
C ALA A 267 11.18 -7.16 3.42
N VAL A 268 11.26 -6.27 2.43
CA VAL A 268 10.61 -6.48 1.12
C VAL A 268 11.29 -7.59 0.31
N LEU A 269 12.62 -7.63 0.28
CA LEU A 269 13.37 -8.64 -0.46
C LEU A 269 13.20 -10.04 0.17
N GLU A 270 13.29 -10.14 1.49
CA GLU A 270 13.10 -11.40 2.23
C GLU A 270 11.67 -11.95 2.04
N ALA A 271 10.66 -11.08 2.09
CA ALA A 271 9.28 -11.47 1.83
C ALA A 271 9.08 -12.01 0.41
N GLN A 272 9.70 -11.38 -0.60
CA GLN A 272 9.67 -11.91 -1.98
C GLN A 272 10.39 -13.25 -2.10
N LEU A 273 11.59 -13.33 -1.56
CA LEU A 273 12.43 -14.52 -1.66
C LEU A 273 11.78 -15.73 -0.98
N ALA A 274 11.15 -15.53 0.18
CA ALA A 274 10.43 -16.58 0.90
C ALA A 274 9.31 -17.21 0.05
N VAL A 275 8.53 -16.40 -0.66
CA VAL A 275 7.48 -16.88 -1.57
C VAL A 275 8.08 -17.66 -2.74
N LEU A 276 9.14 -17.12 -3.35
CA LEU A 276 9.79 -17.75 -4.51
C LEU A 276 10.43 -19.09 -4.14
N HIS A 277 11.10 -19.21 -2.99
CA HIS A 277 11.62 -20.49 -2.51
C HIS A 277 10.51 -21.49 -2.25
N GLN A 278 9.44 -21.08 -1.56
CA GLN A 278 8.31 -21.97 -1.28
C GLN A 278 7.69 -22.51 -2.58
N ALA A 279 7.59 -21.65 -3.61
CA ALA A 279 7.13 -22.06 -4.93
C ALA A 279 8.11 -23.01 -5.63
N SER A 280 9.42 -22.73 -5.58
CA SER A 280 10.46 -23.58 -6.18
C SER A 280 10.47 -24.98 -5.58
N THR A 281 10.42 -25.11 -4.26
CA THR A 281 10.37 -26.41 -3.57
C THR A 281 9.13 -27.23 -3.96
N ARG A 282 7.99 -26.58 -4.21
CA ARG A 282 6.77 -27.27 -4.66
C ARG A 282 6.85 -27.82 -6.09
N LEU A 283 7.71 -27.25 -6.94
CA LEU A 283 7.90 -27.73 -8.33
C LEU A 283 8.91 -28.88 -8.42
N GLU A 284 9.76 -29.05 -7.41
CA GLU A 284 10.78 -30.11 -7.35
C GLU A 284 10.26 -31.41 -6.72
N MET A 285 9.07 -31.39 -6.11
CA MET A 285 8.34 -32.55 -5.58
C MET A 285 7.39 -33.13 -6.62
#